data_AF-A0A956FSA2-F1
#
_entry.id   AF-A0A956FSA2-F1
#
_cell.length_a   1.000
_cell.length_b   1.000
_cell.length_c   1.000
_cell.angle_alpha   90.00
_cell.angle_beta   90.00
_cell.angle_gamma   90.00
#
_symmetry.space_group_name_H-M   'P 1'
#
loop_
_entity.id
_entity.type
_entity.pdbx_description
1 polymer ?
#
loop_
_entity_poly.entity_id
_entity_poly.type
_entity_poly.pdbx_seq_one_letter_code
_entity_poly.pdbx_strand_id
1 'polypeptide(L)'
;AMVMWVAEGPSALGRFRAFDLRYLLMRQGTRPAPLDDIAADRLLHSEEFSDFQQALDAVDHAQSLLAADLPEKALASAKLALALAPDVGELHRLLGDIERELDHPAEARKHYERYLELVPGKLRDQERVRGLLEELGGAPAEEEAPAEADPADE
;
A
#
# COMPACT_ATOMS: atom_id res chain seq x y z
N ALA A 1 -14.86 33.50 -14.09
CA ALA A 1 -13.69 33.30 -14.96
C ALA A 1 -13.64 31.83 -15.36
N MET A 2 -13.23 31.47 -16.58
CA MET A 2 -13.01 30.06 -16.95
C MET A 2 -11.56 29.72 -16.67
N VAL A 3 -11.33 28.99 -15.58
CA VAL A 3 -9.99 28.70 -15.06
C VAL A 3 -9.73 27.21 -15.16
N MET A 4 -8.55 26.85 -15.68
CA MET A 4 -8.02 25.49 -15.66
C MET A 4 -6.88 25.43 -14.65
N TRP A 5 -6.95 24.48 -13.75
CA TRP A 5 -5.87 24.19 -12.80
C TRP A 5 -5.07 22.99 -13.31
N VAL A 6 -3.77 23.18 -13.48
CA VAL A 6 -2.85 22.11 -13.90
C VAL A 6 -1.97 21.76 -12.71
N ALA A 7 -1.96 20.48 -12.33
CA ALA A 7 -1.07 20.00 -11.29
C ALA A 7 0.40 20.14 -11.73
N GLU A 8 1.23 20.72 -10.87
CA GLU A 8 2.68 20.69 -10.99
C GLU A 8 3.22 19.57 -10.08
N GLY A 9 3.42 18.38 -10.64
CA GLY A 9 3.96 17.21 -9.93
C GLY A 9 3.11 15.94 -10.10
N PRO A 10 3.55 14.80 -9.54
CA PRO A 10 2.91 13.50 -9.77
C PRO A 10 1.62 13.26 -8.97
N SER A 11 1.23 14.18 -8.06
CA SER A 11 0.17 13.91 -7.07
C SER A 11 -0.92 14.98 -7.02
N ALA A 12 -2.11 14.57 -6.55
CA ALA A 12 -3.23 15.46 -6.24
C ALA A 12 -2.98 16.39 -5.04
N LEU A 13 -1.88 16.17 -4.31
CA LEU A 13 -1.43 16.98 -3.17
C LEU A 13 -0.40 18.04 -3.57
N GLY A 14 0.04 18.04 -4.84
CA GLY A 14 0.97 19.02 -5.39
C GLY A 14 0.34 20.40 -5.57
N ARG A 15 1.16 21.38 -5.95
CA ARG A 15 0.68 22.71 -6.32
C ARG A 15 -0.15 22.62 -7.59
N PHE A 16 -1.25 23.37 -7.67
CA PHE A 16 -1.97 23.55 -8.92
C PHE A 16 -1.81 24.97 -9.43
N ARG A 17 -1.40 25.08 -10.68
CA ARG A 17 -1.24 26.36 -11.36
C ARG A 17 -2.50 26.75 -12.10
N ALA A 18 -2.96 27.97 -11.90
CA ALA A 18 -4.18 28.49 -12.52
C ALA A 18 -3.90 29.11 -13.90
N PHE A 19 -4.73 28.75 -14.89
CA PHE A 19 -4.70 29.30 -16.24
C PHE A 19 -6.06 29.87 -16.65
N ASP A 20 -6.13 31.12 -17.10
CA ASP A 20 -7.37 31.67 -17.68
C ASP A 20 -7.54 31.17 -19.12
N LEU A 21 -8.44 30.22 -19.30
CA LEU A 21 -8.70 29.60 -20.59
C LEU A 21 -9.29 30.57 -21.62
N ARG A 22 -10.00 31.63 -21.20
CA ARG A 22 -10.55 32.61 -22.15
C ARG A 22 -9.43 33.35 -22.86
N TYR A 23 -8.39 33.72 -22.13
CA TYR A 23 -7.20 34.35 -22.70
C TYR A 23 -6.44 33.39 -23.62
N LEU A 24 -6.23 32.14 -23.18
CA LEU A 24 -5.48 31.15 -23.95
C LEU A 24 -6.19 30.73 -25.24
N LEU A 25 -7.52 30.61 -25.23
CA LEU A 25 -8.30 30.12 -26.38
C LEU A 25 -8.72 31.24 -27.34
N MET A 26 -9.02 32.45 -26.85
CA MET A 26 -9.55 33.52 -27.70
C MET A 26 -8.49 34.46 -28.28
N ARG A 27 -7.22 34.40 -27.82
CA ARG A 27 -6.09 35.24 -28.27
C ARG A 27 -6.40 36.75 -28.41
N GLN A 28 -7.41 37.24 -27.72
CA GLN A 28 -7.80 38.65 -27.72
C GLN A 28 -7.71 39.22 -26.31
N GLY A 29 -7.16 40.42 -26.20
CA GLY A 29 -7.10 41.21 -24.97
C GLY A 29 -5.72 41.26 -24.30
N THR A 30 -5.62 42.18 -23.35
CA THR A 30 -4.46 42.35 -22.45
C THR A 30 -4.32 41.12 -21.54
N ARG A 31 -3.07 40.75 -21.22
CA ARG A 31 -2.77 39.62 -20.33
C ARG A 31 -3.51 39.81 -18.99
N PRO A 32 -4.37 38.87 -18.57
CA PRO A 32 -5.11 38.99 -17.32
C PRO A 32 -4.16 39.00 -16.12
N ALA A 33 -4.61 39.57 -15.00
CA ALA A 33 -3.90 39.47 -13.72
C ALA A 33 -3.64 37.99 -13.39
N PRO A 34 -2.47 37.64 -12.81
CA PRO A 34 -2.20 36.28 -12.40
C PRO A 34 -3.30 35.81 -11.44
N LEU A 35 -3.87 34.64 -11.73
CA LEU A 35 -4.82 33.97 -10.85
C LEU A 35 -4.05 33.35 -9.68
N ASP A 36 -4.70 33.24 -8.53
CA ASP A 36 -4.10 32.58 -7.36
C ASP A 36 -3.95 31.08 -7.62
N ASP A 37 -2.74 30.58 -7.44
CA ASP A 37 -2.44 29.16 -7.48
C ASP A 37 -2.95 28.47 -6.22
N ILE A 38 -3.28 27.19 -6.34
CA ILE A 38 -3.57 26.36 -5.17
C ILE A 38 -2.22 25.85 -4.66
N ALA A 39 -1.84 26.26 -3.45
CA ALA A 39 -0.64 25.76 -2.80
C ALA A 39 -0.73 24.23 -2.62
N ALA A 40 0.43 23.56 -2.60
CA ALA A 40 0.47 22.15 -2.26
C ALA A 40 -0.22 21.92 -0.91
N ASP A 41 -0.89 20.78 -0.79
CA ASP A 41 -1.49 20.39 0.48
C ASP A 41 -0.39 20.37 1.55
N ARG A 42 -0.69 20.88 2.75
CA ARG A 42 0.27 20.88 3.88
C ARG A 42 0.72 19.46 4.22
N LEU A 43 -0.10 18.45 3.90
CA LEU A 43 0.21 17.04 4.04
C LEU A 43 1.36 16.56 3.14
N LEU A 44 1.67 17.26 2.04
CA LEU A 44 2.77 16.87 1.16
C LEU A 44 4.15 16.89 1.86
N HIS A 45 4.29 17.67 2.94
CA HIS A 45 5.50 17.76 3.74
C HIS A 45 5.33 17.17 5.15
N SER A 46 4.24 16.43 5.39
CA SER A 46 4.03 15.81 6.70
C SER A 46 4.88 14.55 6.85
N GLU A 47 5.21 14.21 8.09
CA GLU A 47 5.94 12.97 8.39
C GLU A 47 5.15 11.76 7.90
N GLU A 48 3.81 11.76 8.05
CA GLU A 48 2.96 10.65 7.63
C GLU A 48 3.03 10.39 6.12
N PHE A 49 3.12 11.44 5.29
CA PHE A 49 3.29 11.26 3.85
C PHE A 49 4.69 10.76 3.50
N SER A 50 5.72 11.24 4.21
CA SER A 50 7.08 10.74 4.02
C SER A 50 7.20 9.26 4.41
N ASP A 51 6.64 8.87 5.54
CA ASP A 51 6.60 7.49 6.02
C ASP A 51 5.85 6.60 5.03
N PHE A 52 4.72 7.07 4.50
CA PHE A 52 3.99 6.36 3.46
C PHE A 52 4.82 6.16 2.18
N GLN A 53 5.54 7.19 1.71
CA GLN A 53 6.44 7.03 0.55
C GLN A 53 7.57 6.04 0.82
N GLN A 54 8.20 6.14 2.00
CA GLN A 54 9.26 5.21 2.41
C GLN A 54 8.73 3.77 2.54
N ALA A 55 7.49 3.59 2.98
CA ALA A 55 6.84 2.28 3.03
C ALA A 55 6.67 1.69 1.62
N LEU A 56 6.26 2.49 0.64
CA LEU A 56 6.13 2.04 -0.74
C LEU A 56 7.48 1.65 -1.35
N ASP A 57 8.53 2.44 -1.10
CA ASP A 57 9.89 2.09 -1.54
C ASP A 57 10.36 0.76 -0.92
N ALA A 58 10.05 0.55 0.37
CA ALA A 58 10.36 -0.70 1.07
C ALA A 58 9.53 -1.90 0.54
N VAL A 59 8.28 -1.68 0.12
CA VAL A 59 7.46 -2.69 -0.58
C VAL A 59 8.10 -3.08 -1.90
N ASP A 60 8.49 -2.11 -2.74
CA ASP A 60 9.12 -2.38 -4.04
C ASP A 60 10.44 -3.15 -3.87
N HIS A 61 11.24 -2.76 -2.86
CA HIS A 61 12.46 -3.49 -2.51
C HIS A 61 12.17 -4.92 -2.05
N ALA A 62 11.16 -5.13 -1.20
CA ALA A 62 10.73 -6.46 -0.76
C ALA A 62 10.26 -7.32 -1.95
N GLN A 63 9.50 -6.75 -2.88
CA GLN A 63 9.07 -7.45 -4.10
C GLN A 63 10.27 -7.88 -4.95
N SER A 64 11.24 -6.99 -5.14
CA SER A 64 12.44 -7.32 -5.91
C SER A 64 13.27 -8.42 -5.24
N LEU A 65 13.34 -8.45 -3.91
CA LEU A 65 14.03 -9.49 -3.16
C LEU A 65 13.32 -10.83 -3.25
N LEU A 66 11.99 -10.85 -3.14
CA LEU A 66 11.20 -12.06 -3.30
C LEU A 66 11.34 -12.64 -4.71
N ALA A 67 11.31 -11.78 -5.74
CA ALA A 67 11.56 -12.20 -7.12
C ALA A 67 12.98 -12.73 -7.37
N ALA A 68 13.93 -12.37 -6.49
CA ALA A 68 15.31 -12.86 -6.50
C ALA A 68 15.50 -14.12 -5.63
N ASP A 69 14.42 -14.75 -5.16
CA ASP A 69 14.43 -15.95 -4.32
C ASP A 69 15.13 -15.74 -2.96
N LEU A 70 14.93 -14.55 -2.37
CA LEU A 70 15.50 -14.15 -1.07
C LEU A 70 14.40 -13.78 -0.06
N PRO A 71 13.52 -14.72 0.32
CA PRO A 71 12.31 -14.43 1.08
C PRO A 71 12.58 -13.87 2.49
N GLU A 72 13.67 -14.26 3.17
CA GLU A 72 14.00 -13.73 4.51
C GLU A 72 14.39 -12.24 4.45
N LYS A 73 15.11 -11.84 3.39
CA LYS A 73 15.46 -10.43 3.17
C LYS A 73 14.22 -9.62 2.73
N ALA A 74 13.37 -10.23 1.91
CA ALA A 74 12.09 -9.63 1.53
C ALA A 74 11.24 -9.35 2.77
N LEU A 75 11.16 -10.32 3.70
CA LEU A 75 10.42 -10.16 4.96
C LEU A 75 10.95 -9.00 5.80
N ALA A 76 12.27 -8.83 5.91
CA ALA A 76 12.86 -7.70 6.63
C ALA A 76 12.45 -6.35 6.03
N SER A 77 12.44 -6.23 4.71
CA SER A 77 12.01 -5.00 4.00
C SER A 77 10.50 -4.78 4.14
N ALA A 78 9.70 -5.83 4.05
CA ALA A 78 8.25 -5.75 4.23
C ALA A 78 7.86 -5.37 5.67
N LYS A 79 8.61 -5.82 6.69
CA LYS A 79 8.42 -5.41 8.09
C LYS A 79 8.70 -3.92 8.31
N LEU A 80 9.69 -3.35 7.62
CA LEU A 80 9.94 -1.91 7.64
C LEU A 80 8.73 -1.16 7.06
N ALA A 81 8.24 -1.60 5.89
CA ALA A 81 7.05 -1.01 5.29
C ALA A 81 5.83 -1.08 6.22
N LEU A 82 5.64 -2.21 6.91
CA LEU A 82 4.53 -2.41 7.85
C LEU A 82 4.59 -1.46 9.05
N ALA A 83 5.79 -1.17 9.55
CA ALA A 83 5.99 -0.24 10.65
C ALA A 83 5.69 1.22 10.27
N LEU A 84 5.96 1.58 9.01
CA LEU A 84 5.75 2.92 8.48
C LEU A 84 4.31 3.16 8.03
N ALA A 85 3.71 2.18 7.34
CA ALA A 85 2.36 2.28 6.80
C ALA A 85 1.63 0.92 6.89
N PRO A 86 0.93 0.64 8.01
CA PRO A 86 0.32 -0.66 8.24
C PRO A 86 -0.89 -0.95 7.34
N ASP A 87 -1.54 0.08 6.79
CA ASP A 87 -2.78 -0.09 6.01
C ASP A 87 -2.57 -0.11 4.49
N VAL A 88 -1.34 -0.41 4.04
CA VAL A 88 -1.05 -0.64 2.62
C VAL A 88 -1.55 -2.03 2.23
N GLY A 89 -2.67 -2.09 1.50
CA GLY A 89 -3.24 -3.37 1.07
C GLY A 89 -2.23 -4.27 0.33
N GLU A 90 -1.57 -3.77 -0.72
CA GLU A 90 -0.61 -4.57 -1.50
C GLU A 90 0.56 -5.10 -0.66
N LEU A 91 0.94 -4.43 0.43
CA LEU A 91 1.94 -4.93 1.37
C LEU A 91 1.46 -6.20 2.07
N HIS A 92 0.19 -6.25 2.48
CA HIS A 92 -0.39 -7.46 3.09
C HIS A 92 -0.45 -8.62 2.11
N ARG A 93 -0.78 -8.39 0.84
CA ARG A 93 -0.70 -9.45 -0.17
C ARG A 93 0.74 -9.97 -0.34
N LEU A 94 1.71 -9.06 -0.39
CA LEU A 94 3.12 -9.40 -0.52
C LEU A 94 3.63 -10.18 0.71
N LEU A 95 3.29 -9.75 1.92
CA LEU A 95 3.64 -10.46 3.15
C LEU A 95 3.05 -11.87 3.14
N GLY A 96 1.82 -12.04 2.66
CA GLY A 96 1.23 -13.36 2.46
C GLY A 96 2.06 -14.23 1.52
N ASP A 97 2.51 -13.67 0.40
CA ASP A 97 3.37 -14.38 -0.57
C ASP A 97 4.73 -14.73 0.05
N ILE A 98 5.37 -13.79 0.78
CA ILE A 98 6.66 -14.01 1.46
C ILE A 98 6.55 -15.13 2.50
N GLU A 99 5.56 -15.08 3.38
CA GLU A 99 5.39 -16.08 4.45
C GLU A 99 5.08 -17.46 3.87
N ARG A 100 4.41 -17.54 2.71
CA ARG A 100 4.19 -18.80 2.00
C ARG A 100 5.49 -19.39 1.45
N GLU A 101 6.39 -18.59 0.90
CA GLU A 101 7.72 -19.04 0.47
C GLU A 101 8.63 -19.42 1.65
N LEU A 102 8.31 -18.95 2.87
CA LEU A 102 9.01 -19.31 4.12
C LEU A 102 8.35 -20.49 4.86
N ASP A 103 7.37 -21.17 4.27
CA ASP A 103 6.62 -22.26 4.90
C ASP A 103 5.91 -21.87 6.21
N HIS A 104 5.40 -20.62 6.29
CA HIS A 104 4.61 -20.09 7.42
C HIS A 104 3.13 -19.87 7.01
N PRO A 105 2.34 -20.95 6.83
CA PRO A 105 0.98 -20.85 6.26
C PRO A 105 -0.02 -20.08 7.15
N ALA A 106 0.17 -20.12 8.47
CA ALA A 106 -0.72 -19.42 9.42
C ALA A 106 -0.57 -17.90 9.32
N GLU A 107 0.67 -17.41 9.22
CA GLU A 107 1.01 -16.01 9.02
C GLU A 107 0.56 -15.54 7.64
N ALA A 108 0.83 -16.34 6.60
CA ALA A 108 0.40 -16.04 5.23
C ALA A 108 -1.11 -15.80 5.15
N ARG A 109 -1.88 -16.67 5.81
CA ARG A 109 -3.33 -16.55 5.90
C ARG A 109 -3.78 -15.22 6.53
N LYS A 110 -3.22 -14.84 7.68
CA LYS A 110 -3.56 -13.57 8.36
C LYS A 110 -3.32 -12.37 7.44
N HIS A 111 -2.22 -12.38 6.69
CA HIS A 111 -1.88 -11.30 5.77
C HIS A 111 -2.82 -11.25 4.56
N TYR A 112 -3.18 -12.39 3.98
CA TYR A 112 -4.17 -12.44 2.89
C TYR A 112 -5.57 -12.02 3.33
N GLU A 113 -6.02 -12.39 4.52
CA GLU A 113 -7.30 -11.94 5.08
C GLU A 113 -7.30 -10.40 5.21
N ARG A 114 -6.21 -9.83 5.74
CA ARG A 114 -6.06 -8.36 5.86
C ARG A 114 -6.04 -7.65 4.50
N TYR A 115 -5.47 -8.24 3.46
CA TYR A 115 -5.56 -7.70 2.09
C TYR A 115 -7.01 -7.55 1.63
N LEU A 116 -7.84 -8.57 1.87
CA LEU A 116 -9.25 -8.57 1.44
C LEU A 116 -10.08 -7.52 2.19
N GLU A 117 -9.72 -7.21 3.45
CA GLU A 117 -10.32 -6.12 4.22
C GLU A 117 -9.93 -4.73 3.67
N LEU A 118 -8.66 -4.54 3.34
CA LEU A 118 -8.11 -3.23 2.94
C LEU A 118 -8.41 -2.85 1.49
N VAL A 119 -8.56 -3.83 0.58
CA VAL A 119 -8.69 -3.59 -0.86
C VAL A 119 -10.04 -4.10 -1.38
N PRO A 120 -11.16 -3.38 -1.10
CA PRO A 120 -12.43 -3.67 -1.72
C PRO A 120 -12.44 -3.28 -3.21
N GLY A 121 -13.01 -4.13 -4.07
CA GLY A 121 -13.33 -3.77 -5.46
C GLY A 121 -12.33 -4.22 -6.53
N LYS A 122 -11.16 -4.75 -6.17
CA LYS A 122 -10.24 -5.41 -7.11
C LYS A 122 -10.58 -6.89 -7.30
N LEU A 123 -11.70 -7.18 -7.97
CA LEU A 123 -12.28 -8.54 -8.04
C LEU A 123 -11.27 -9.63 -8.42
N ARG A 124 -10.47 -9.42 -9.47
CA ARG A 124 -9.49 -10.41 -9.94
C ARG A 124 -8.42 -10.73 -8.89
N ASP A 125 -7.92 -9.71 -8.20
CA ASP A 125 -6.88 -9.90 -7.18
C ASP A 125 -7.48 -10.54 -5.92
N GLN A 126 -8.71 -10.17 -5.58
CA GLN A 126 -9.46 -10.80 -4.49
C GLN A 126 -9.75 -12.27 -4.75
N GLU A 127 -10.14 -12.64 -5.97
CA GLU A 127 -10.35 -14.04 -6.37
C GLU A 127 -9.05 -14.84 -6.27
N ARG A 128 -7.93 -14.26 -6.72
CA ARG A 128 -6.61 -14.88 -6.57
C ARG A 128 -6.27 -15.13 -5.10
N VAL A 129 -6.42 -14.12 -4.24
CA VAL A 129 -6.10 -14.25 -2.81
C VAL A 129 -7.04 -15.23 -2.12
N ARG A 130 -8.32 -15.29 -2.50
CA ARG A 130 -9.26 -16.31 -1.99
C ARG A 130 -8.84 -17.73 -2.38
N GLY A 131 -8.39 -17.93 -3.62
CA GLY A 131 -7.84 -19.23 -4.04
C GLY A 131 -6.65 -19.66 -3.19
N LEU A 132 -5.71 -18.73 -2.93
CA LEU A 132 -4.57 -18.99 -2.05
C LEU A 132 -5.00 -19.33 -0.61
N LEU A 133 -6.02 -18.65 -0.09
CA LEU A 133 -6.59 -18.94 1.23
C LEU A 133 -7.24 -20.34 1.30
N GLU A 134 -7.94 -20.75 0.24
CA GLU A 134 -8.52 -22.10 0.14
C GLU A 134 -7.43 -23.18 0.11
N GLU A 135 -6.33 -22.95 -0.62
CA GLU A 135 -5.17 -23.84 -0.65
C GLU A 135 -4.53 -23.99 0.75
N LEU A 136 -4.35 -22.88 1.47
CA LEU A 136 -3.80 -22.88 2.83
C LEU A 136 -4.74 -23.52 3.86
N GLY A 137 -6.06 -23.40 3.69
CA GLY A 137 -7.06 -24.02 4.56
C GLY A 137 -7.28 -25.52 4.32
N GLY A 138 -6.75 -26.05 3.21
CA GLY A 138 -6.76 -27.48 2.88
C GLY A 138 -5.61 -28.29 3.50
N ALA A 139 -4.59 -27.62 4.06
CA ALA A 139 -3.57 -28.28 4.87
C ALA A 139 -4.21 -28.75 6.19
N PRO A 140 -4.06 -30.03 6.60
CA PRO A 140 -4.59 -30.47 7.88
C PRO A 140 -4.03 -29.55 8.96
N ALA A 141 -4.93 -29.01 9.77
CA ALA A 141 -4.57 -28.28 10.98
C ALA A 141 -3.69 -29.20 11.83
N GLU A 142 -2.37 -29.07 11.70
CA GLU A 142 -1.44 -29.61 12.67
C GLU A 142 -1.67 -28.82 13.94
N GLU A 143 -2.50 -29.44 14.78
CA GLU A 143 -2.59 -29.30 16.24
C GLU A 143 -1.68 -28.20 16.82
N GLU A 144 -2.22 -26.99 16.98
CA GLU A 144 -1.95 -26.24 18.20
C GLU A 144 -2.58 -27.06 19.34
N ALA A 145 -1.87 -28.09 19.80
CA ALA A 145 -2.13 -28.72 21.07
C ALA A 145 -2.03 -27.63 22.14
N PRO A 146 -3.07 -27.39 22.96
CA PRO A 146 -2.95 -26.47 24.06
C PRO A 146 -1.87 -26.97 25.00
N ALA A 147 -0.93 -26.08 25.36
CA ALA A 147 0.07 -26.34 26.39
C ALA A 147 -0.59 -27.02 27.59
N GLU A 148 -0.16 -28.24 27.91
CA GLU A 148 -0.50 -28.92 29.15
C GLU A 148 -0.18 -27.98 30.30
N ALA A 149 -1.23 -27.41 30.89
CA ALA A 149 -1.16 -26.78 32.19
C ALA A 149 -0.89 -27.90 33.20
N ASP A 150 0.34 -27.94 33.70
CA ASP A 150 0.77 -28.72 34.85
C ASP A 150 -0.13 -28.39 36.06
N PRO A 151 -0.98 -29.30 36.55
CA PRO A 151 -1.58 -29.15 37.86
C PRO A 151 -0.66 -29.82 38.88
N ALA A 152 0.33 -29.05 39.34
CA ALA A 152 0.87 -29.27 40.67
C ALA A 152 -0.23 -28.90 41.68
N ASP A 153 -0.98 -29.89 42.17
CA ASP A 153 -1.64 -29.88 43.49
C ASP A 153 -2.35 -31.24 43.74
N GLU A 154 -1.65 -32.18 44.39
CA GLU A 154 -2.02 -32.91 45.64
C GLU A 154 -1.05 -34.08 45.93
#